data_AF-A0A662MB24-F1
#
_entry.id   AF-A0A662MB24-F1
#
_cell.length_a   1.000
_cell.length_b   1.000
_cell.length_c   1.000
_cell.angle_alpha   90.00
_cell.angle_beta   90.00
_cell.angle_gamma   90.00
#
_symmetry.space_group_name_H-M   'P 1'
#
loop_
_entity.id
_entity.type
_entity.pdbx_description
1 polymer ?
#
loop_
_entity_poly.entity_id
_entity_poly.type
_entity_poly.pdbx_seq_one_letter_code
_entity_poly.pdbx_strand_id
1 'polypeptide(L)'
;ALERSSYIRLLQERVRTRVEEGLWSRPSVPAHPGVKELINGLRMKVESRKRRYSPTDLGRMSITRLPPCMKQILGMAQAGENLPHHARFALVAFLNGIGMSPDDIFRIFTTAPDFKEDIVRYQIDHITGTTSATSYSMPNCETMKSGGICFNPDSLCEKEWLNNPLYYYRIKGKKKHS
;
A
#
# COMPACT_ATOMS: atom_id res chain seq x y z
N ALA A 1 -13.58 51.08 -10.11
CA ALA A 1 -12.44 50.19 -9.81
C ALA A 1 -12.95 48.75 -9.86
N LEU A 2 -12.17 47.79 -10.37
CA LEU A 2 -12.57 46.39 -10.36
C LEU A 2 -12.54 45.83 -8.93
N GLU A 3 -13.61 45.15 -8.54
CA GLU A 3 -13.69 44.39 -7.28
C GLU A 3 -12.53 43.37 -7.18
N ARG A 4 -11.98 43.21 -5.98
CA ARG A 4 -10.79 42.37 -5.72
C ARG A 4 -10.98 40.92 -6.20
N SER A 5 -12.19 40.39 -6.10
CA SER A 5 -12.57 39.05 -6.58
C SER A 5 -12.50 38.92 -8.10
N SER A 6 -12.96 39.93 -8.83
CA SER A 6 -12.89 39.99 -10.30
C SER A 6 -11.45 40.09 -10.80
N TYR A 7 -10.59 40.83 -10.08
CA TYR A 7 -9.16 40.92 -10.39
C TYR A 7 -8.44 39.59 -10.18
N ILE A 8 -8.71 38.90 -9.06
CA ILE A 8 -8.15 37.55 -8.79
C ILE A 8 -8.58 36.56 -9.88
N ARG A 9 -9.86 36.60 -10.29
CA ARG A 9 -10.38 35.72 -11.34
C ARG A 9 -9.71 35.95 -12.69
N LEU A 10 -9.44 37.21 -13.05
CA LEU A 10 -8.70 37.56 -14.27
C LEU A 10 -7.24 37.07 -14.22
N LEU A 11 -6.58 37.16 -13.07
CA LEU A 11 -5.23 36.63 -12.89
C LEU A 11 -5.19 35.11 -12.96
N GLN A 12 -6.15 34.42 -12.34
CA GLN A 12 -6.28 32.97 -12.42
C GLN A 12 -6.48 32.50 -13.86
N GLU A 13 -7.36 33.18 -14.61
CA GLU A 13 -7.60 32.84 -16.01
C GLU A 13 -6.34 33.06 -16.85
N ARG A 14 -5.59 34.14 -16.61
CA ARG A 14 -4.35 34.39 -17.35
C ARG A 14 -3.26 33.35 -17.06
N VAL A 15 -3.12 32.92 -15.80
CA VAL A 15 -2.19 31.84 -15.42
C VAL A 15 -2.62 30.52 -16.05
N ARG A 16 -3.91 30.20 -16.02
CA ARG A 16 -4.48 29.01 -16.65
C ARG A 16 -4.19 28.98 -18.15
N THR A 17 -4.51 30.06 -18.87
CA THR A 17 -4.24 30.17 -20.31
C THR A 17 -2.75 30.01 -20.62
N ARG A 18 -1.86 30.60 -19.81
CA ARG A 18 -0.40 30.47 -19.98
C ARG A 18 0.10 29.03 -19.79
N VAL A 19 -0.45 28.32 -18.81
CA VAL A 19 -0.12 26.91 -18.54
C VAL A 19 -0.65 26.02 -19.65
N GLU A 20 -1.89 26.24 -20.10
CA GLU A 20 -2.48 25.52 -21.22
C GLU A 20 -1.66 25.76 -22.51
N GLU A 21 -1.42 27.02 -22.89
CA GLU A 21 -0.56 27.40 -24.03
C GLU A 21 0.84 26.74 -23.95
N GLY A 22 1.44 26.71 -22.75
CA GLY A 22 2.75 26.07 -22.51
C GLY A 22 2.73 24.53 -22.60
N LEU A 23 1.61 23.89 -22.26
CA LEU A 23 1.43 22.43 -22.37
C LEU A 23 1.29 21.99 -23.83
N TRP A 24 0.63 22.80 -24.68
CA TRP A 24 0.52 22.56 -26.13
C TRP A 24 1.82 22.90 -26.90
N SER A 25 2.69 23.72 -26.29
CA SER A 25 3.98 24.10 -26.87
C SER A 25 5.12 23.10 -26.61
N ARG A 26 4.84 21.96 -25.97
CA ARG A 26 5.81 20.86 -25.97
C ARG A 26 5.96 20.40 -27.43
N PRO A 27 7.13 20.55 -28.06
CA PRO A 27 7.33 19.89 -29.34
C PRO A 27 7.00 18.41 -29.11
N SER A 28 6.14 17.85 -29.95
CA SER A 28 5.97 16.40 -30.04
C SER A 28 7.32 15.85 -30.50
N VAL A 29 8.24 15.65 -29.57
CA VAL A 29 9.51 14.97 -29.84
C VAL A 29 9.10 13.54 -30.17
N PRO A 30 9.21 13.07 -31.43
CA PRO A 30 8.99 11.67 -31.72
C PRO A 30 9.93 10.89 -30.80
N ALA A 31 9.36 9.99 -30.00
CA ALA A 31 10.14 9.21 -29.06
C ALA A 31 11.26 8.52 -29.84
N HIS A 32 12.52 8.90 -29.57
CA HIS A 32 13.67 8.31 -30.22
C HIS A 32 13.58 6.78 -30.04
N PRO A 33 13.78 5.95 -31.07
CA PRO A 33 13.62 4.49 -30.99
C PRO A 33 14.34 3.89 -29.76
N GLY A 34 15.57 4.37 -29.49
CA GLY A 34 16.35 4.00 -28.30
C GLY A 34 15.71 4.32 -26.95
N VAL A 35 14.84 5.33 -26.84
CA VAL A 35 14.09 5.64 -25.60
C VAL A 35 12.98 4.61 -25.39
N LYS A 36 12.30 4.18 -26.47
CA LYS A 36 11.26 3.15 -26.38
C LYS A 36 11.85 1.80 -25.97
N GLU A 37 13.01 1.44 -26.52
CA GLU A 37 13.77 0.26 -26.14
C GLU A 37 14.26 0.31 -24.68
N LEU A 38 14.77 1.47 -24.24
CA LEU A 38 15.17 1.68 -22.85
C LEU A 38 13.98 1.53 -21.89
N ILE A 39 12.83 2.15 -22.21
CA ILE A 39 11.61 2.04 -21.40
C ILE A 39 11.12 0.58 -21.34
N ASN A 40 11.13 -0.13 -22.47
CA ASN A 40 10.75 -1.54 -22.49
C ASN A 40 11.73 -2.41 -21.68
N GLY A 41 13.03 -2.17 -21.80
CA GLY A 41 14.06 -2.83 -20.99
C GLY A 41 13.88 -2.58 -19.49
N LEU A 42 13.56 -1.35 -19.10
CA LEU A 42 13.23 -1.00 -17.72
C LEU A 42 11.95 -1.68 -17.23
N ARG A 43 10.88 -1.69 -18.04
CA ARG A 43 9.62 -2.40 -17.72
C ARG A 43 9.86 -3.88 -17.50
N MET A 44 10.64 -4.55 -18.36
CA MET A 44 11.00 -5.96 -18.21
C MET A 44 11.83 -6.22 -16.95
N LYS A 45 12.78 -5.35 -16.62
CA LYS A 45 13.56 -5.44 -15.36
C LYS A 45 12.68 -5.22 -14.13
N VAL A 46 11.72 -4.30 -14.18
CA VAL A 46 10.76 -4.07 -13.09
C VAL A 46 9.83 -5.28 -12.93
N GLU A 47 9.30 -5.80 -14.03
CA GLU A 47 8.38 -6.95 -14.02
C GLU A 47 9.07 -8.23 -13.52
N SER A 48 10.27 -8.53 -14.00
CA SER A 48 11.08 -9.66 -13.50
C SER A 48 11.47 -9.53 -12.03
N ARG A 49 11.61 -8.29 -11.51
CA ARG A 49 11.74 -8.05 -10.08
C ARG A 49 10.43 -8.28 -9.35
N LYS A 50 9.30 -7.75 -9.83
CA LYS A 50 7.97 -7.97 -9.23
C LYS A 50 7.63 -9.46 -9.11
N ARG A 51 7.91 -10.27 -10.14
CA ARG A 51 7.70 -11.72 -10.11
C ARG A 51 8.51 -12.43 -9.02
N ARG A 52 9.77 -12.03 -8.80
CA ARG A 52 10.59 -12.50 -7.66
C ARG A 52 10.05 -12.10 -6.28
N TYR A 53 9.09 -11.19 -6.22
CA TYR A 53 8.45 -10.73 -5.00
C TYR A 53 6.97 -11.14 -4.95
N SER A 54 6.56 -12.12 -5.76
CA SER A 54 5.20 -12.64 -5.78
C SER A 54 4.78 -13.10 -4.38
N PRO A 55 3.54 -12.77 -3.92
CA PRO A 55 3.02 -13.24 -2.62
C PRO A 55 3.09 -14.77 -2.46
N THR A 56 3.02 -15.51 -3.57
CA THR A 56 3.11 -16.99 -3.59
C THR A 56 4.44 -17.54 -3.08
N ASP A 57 5.53 -16.78 -3.15
CA ASP A 57 6.87 -17.25 -2.77
C ASP A 57 7.12 -17.16 -1.25
N LEU A 58 6.18 -16.60 -0.48
CA LEU A 58 6.35 -16.39 0.96
C LEU A 58 5.97 -17.59 1.82
N GLY A 59 5.31 -18.60 1.24
CA GLY A 59 4.81 -19.80 1.91
C GLY A 59 3.64 -19.52 2.86
N ARG A 60 3.28 -20.50 3.70
CA ARG A 60 2.26 -20.29 4.75
C ARG A 60 2.70 -19.17 5.69
N MET A 61 1.75 -18.34 6.10
CA MET A 61 1.97 -17.28 7.08
C MET A 61 2.65 -17.85 8.34
N SER A 62 3.72 -17.19 8.79
CA SER A 62 4.46 -17.55 10.00
C SER A 62 4.44 -16.40 10.99
N ILE A 63 3.79 -16.62 12.13
CA ILE A 63 3.65 -15.64 13.22
C ILE A 63 5.01 -15.11 13.69
N THR A 64 6.04 -15.95 13.69
CA THR A 64 7.41 -15.57 14.12
C THR A 64 8.11 -14.57 13.18
N ARG A 65 7.59 -14.39 11.96
CA ARG A 65 8.13 -13.45 10.97
C ARG A 65 7.36 -12.13 10.97
N LEU A 66 6.24 -12.04 11.69
CA LEU A 66 5.41 -10.85 11.74
C LEU A 66 6.20 -9.69 12.38
N PRO A 67 6.11 -8.48 11.78
CA PRO A 67 6.51 -7.25 12.46
C PRO A 67 5.77 -7.10 13.80
N PRO A 68 6.39 -6.48 14.82
CA PRO A 68 5.75 -6.28 16.12
C PRO A 68 4.38 -5.60 16.03
N CYS A 69 4.24 -4.60 15.17
CA CYS A 69 2.98 -3.90 14.93
C CYS A 69 1.88 -4.81 14.38
N MET A 70 2.20 -5.62 13.36
CA MET A 70 1.24 -6.57 12.78
C MET A 70 0.87 -7.68 13.77
N LYS A 71 1.83 -8.13 14.58
CA LYS A 71 1.57 -9.12 15.64
C LYS A 71 0.59 -8.58 16.68
N GLN A 72 0.76 -7.33 17.10
CA GLN A 72 -0.16 -6.67 18.03
C GLN A 72 -1.56 -6.52 17.44
N ILE A 73 -1.67 -5.99 16.21
CA ILE A 73 -2.97 -5.78 15.54
C ILE A 73 -3.70 -7.10 15.33
N LEU A 74 -2.99 -8.16 14.93
CA LEU A 74 -3.56 -9.50 14.81
C LEU A 74 -4.05 -10.04 16.16
N GLY A 75 -3.26 -9.85 17.22
CA GLY A 75 -3.65 -10.25 18.58
C GLY A 75 -4.92 -9.55 19.06
N MET A 76 -5.04 -8.24 18.84
CA MET A 76 -6.24 -7.46 19.16
C MET A 76 -7.47 -8.00 18.40
N ALA A 77 -7.34 -8.28 17.09
CA ALA A 77 -8.43 -8.86 16.30
C ALA A 77 -8.88 -10.23 16.85
N GLN A 78 -7.91 -11.10 17.17
CA GLN A 78 -8.18 -12.43 17.72
C GLN A 78 -8.76 -12.40 19.13
N ALA A 79 -8.43 -11.37 19.92
CA ALA A 79 -9.04 -11.12 21.22
C ALA A 79 -10.48 -10.60 21.13
N GLY A 80 -11.00 -10.38 19.92
CA GLY A 80 -12.32 -9.79 19.71
C GLY A 80 -12.35 -8.30 20.06
N GLU A 81 -11.23 -7.59 19.94
CA GLU A 81 -11.21 -6.14 20.12
C GLU A 81 -11.64 -5.42 18.83
N ASN A 82 -12.31 -4.28 19.00
CA ASN A 82 -12.65 -3.41 17.88
C ASN A 82 -11.40 -2.66 17.38
N LEU A 83 -10.83 -3.17 16.28
CA LEU A 83 -9.73 -2.50 15.61
C LEU A 83 -10.15 -1.15 15.02
N PRO A 84 -9.32 -0.09 15.18
CA PRO A 84 -9.47 1.16 14.43
C PRO A 84 -9.49 0.93 12.91
N HIS A 85 -10.18 1.78 12.16
CA HIS A 85 -10.31 1.64 10.71
C HIS A 85 -8.93 1.50 9.99
N HIS A 86 -7.96 2.33 10.37
CA HIS A 86 -6.61 2.26 9.81
C HIS A 86 -5.89 0.94 10.14
N ALA A 87 -6.13 0.37 11.33
CA ALA A 87 -5.57 -0.93 11.72
C ALA A 87 -6.19 -2.08 10.92
N ARG A 88 -7.52 -2.06 10.72
CA ARG A 88 -8.23 -3.04 9.88
C ARG A 88 -7.67 -3.03 8.46
N PHE A 89 -7.57 -1.85 7.85
CA PHE A 89 -7.00 -1.69 6.51
C PHE A 89 -5.56 -2.21 6.43
N ALA A 90 -4.70 -1.80 7.37
CA ALA A 90 -3.30 -2.20 7.39
C ALA A 90 -3.14 -3.72 7.54
N LEU A 91 -3.93 -4.36 8.40
CA LEU A 91 -3.90 -5.80 8.60
C LEU A 91 -4.33 -6.56 7.32
N VAL A 92 -5.46 -6.20 6.72
CA VAL A 92 -5.94 -6.83 5.48
C VAL A 92 -4.92 -6.68 4.35
N ALA A 93 -4.44 -5.45 4.11
CA ALA A 93 -3.48 -5.18 3.05
C ALA A 93 -2.14 -5.91 3.27
N PHE A 94 -1.69 -6.04 4.52
CA PHE A 94 -0.48 -6.79 4.86
C PHE A 94 -0.67 -8.30 4.64
N LEU A 95 -1.76 -8.88 5.13
CA LEU A 95 -2.04 -10.32 5.02
C LEU A 95 -2.21 -10.75 3.56
N ASN A 96 -2.92 -9.93 2.76
CA ASN A 96 -3.00 -10.12 1.32
C ASN A 96 -1.62 -10.03 0.66
N GLY A 97 -0.81 -9.04 1.06
CA GLY A 97 0.55 -8.83 0.56
C GLY A 97 1.52 -9.98 0.88
N ILE A 98 1.27 -10.78 1.91
CA ILE A 98 2.02 -12.02 2.21
C ILE A 98 1.41 -13.29 1.62
N GLY A 99 0.31 -13.17 0.85
CA GLY A 99 -0.30 -14.27 0.10
C GLY A 99 -1.43 -15.01 0.80
N MET A 100 -2.02 -14.44 1.85
CA MET A 100 -3.20 -15.03 2.52
C MET A 100 -4.46 -14.82 1.67
N SER A 101 -5.33 -15.83 1.60
CA SER A 101 -6.56 -15.73 0.80
C SER A 101 -7.58 -14.77 1.45
N PRO A 102 -8.47 -14.14 0.67
CA PRO A 102 -9.56 -13.32 1.22
C PRO A 102 -10.40 -14.06 2.26
N ASP A 103 -10.69 -15.35 2.04
CA ASP A 103 -11.46 -16.18 2.98
C ASP A 103 -10.71 -16.44 4.29
N ASP A 104 -9.40 -16.67 4.24
CA ASP A 104 -8.60 -16.84 5.46
C ASP A 104 -8.48 -15.51 6.23
N ILE A 105 -8.35 -14.39 5.53
CA ILE A 105 -8.34 -13.05 6.14
C ILE A 105 -9.70 -12.77 6.81
N PHE A 106 -10.80 -13.12 6.14
CA PHE A 106 -12.15 -12.94 6.66
C PHE A 106 -12.36 -13.64 8.00
N ARG A 107 -11.87 -14.88 8.15
CA ARG A 107 -11.95 -15.66 9.40
C ARG A 107 -11.27 -14.99 10.60
N ILE A 108 -10.35 -14.05 10.39
CA ILE A 108 -9.69 -13.32 11.50
C ILE A 108 -10.65 -12.32 12.15
N PHE A 109 -11.63 -11.80 11.40
CA PHE A 109 -12.54 -10.76 11.87
C PHE A 109 -13.86 -11.30 12.43
N THR A 110 -14.14 -12.60 12.30
CA THR A 110 -15.40 -13.22 12.76
C THR A 110 -15.56 -13.23 14.29
N THR A 111 -14.48 -12.97 15.03
CA THR A 111 -14.47 -12.88 16.50
C THR A 111 -14.80 -11.48 17.03
N ALA A 112 -14.98 -10.49 16.16
CA ALA A 112 -15.27 -9.11 16.58
C ALA A 112 -16.71 -8.98 17.13
N PRO A 113 -16.95 -8.17 18.18
CA PRO A 113 -18.25 -8.08 18.85
C PRO A 113 -19.33 -7.41 17.98
N ASP A 114 -18.90 -6.55 17.06
CA ASP A 114 -19.74 -5.80 16.12
C ASP A 114 -19.73 -6.40 14.70
N PHE A 115 -19.32 -7.67 14.58
CA PHE A 115 -19.09 -8.32 13.29
C PHE A 115 -20.34 -8.30 12.40
N LYS A 116 -20.16 -7.78 11.18
CA LYS A 116 -21.15 -7.78 10.11
C LYS A 116 -20.50 -8.37 8.86
N GLU A 117 -20.91 -9.59 8.52
CA GLU A 117 -20.29 -10.41 7.47
C GLU A 117 -20.24 -9.70 6.11
N ASP A 118 -21.36 -9.11 5.69
CA ASP A 118 -21.52 -8.40 4.43
C ASP A 118 -20.54 -7.21 4.32
N ILE A 119 -20.42 -6.44 5.39
CA ILE A 119 -19.54 -5.27 5.45
C ILE A 119 -18.06 -5.68 5.45
N VAL A 120 -17.70 -6.67 6.27
CA VAL A 120 -16.31 -7.14 6.40
C VAL A 120 -15.85 -7.77 5.09
N ARG A 121 -16.68 -8.60 4.46
CA ARG A 121 -16.34 -9.22 3.17
C ARG A 121 -16.18 -8.17 2.08
N TYR A 122 -17.07 -7.19 2.00
CA TYR A 122 -16.93 -6.07 1.07
C TYR A 122 -15.61 -5.30 1.27
N GLN A 123 -15.24 -5.01 2.52
CA GLN A 123 -13.97 -4.32 2.82
C GLN A 123 -12.76 -5.13 2.38
N ILE A 124 -12.76 -6.44 2.66
CA ILE A 124 -11.67 -7.33 2.27
C ILE A 124 -11.57 -7.41 0.74
N ASP A 125 -12.69 -7.61 0.05
CA ASP A 125 -12.71 -7.72 -1.41
C ASP A 125 -12.23 -6.43 -2.09
N HIS A 126 -12.64 -5.28 -1.54
CA HIS A 126 -12.21 -3.98 -2.03
C HIS A 126 -10.71 -3.75 -1.86
N ILE A 127 -10.15 -4.09 -0.69
CA ILE A 127 -8.72 -3.92 -0.39
C ILE A 127 -7.87 -4.91 -1.19
N THR A 128 -8.32 -6.16 -1.29
CA THR A 128 -7.60 -7.23 -1.98
C THR A 128 -7.62 -7.07 -3.50
N GLY A 129 -8.60 -6.33 -4.04
CA GLY A 129 -8.78 -6.16 -5.48
C GLY A 129 -9.55 -7.33 -6.11
N THR A 130 -10.33 -8.07 -5.31
CA THR A 130 -11.16 -9.18 -5.80
C THR A 130 -12.37 -8.67 -6.58
N THR A 131 -12.92 -7.52 -6.17
CA THR A 131 -14.07 -6.86 -6.82
C THR A 131 -13.70 -5.54 -7.49
N SER A 132 -12.46 -5.05 -7.30
CA SER A 132 -12.00 -3.76 -7.83
C SER A 132 -10.79 -3.95 -8.76
N ALA A 133 -10.60 -3.04 -9.72
CA ALA A 133 -9.44 -3.08 -10.63
C ALA A 133 -8.09 -2.84 -9.92
N THR A 134 -8.10 -2.49 -8.62
CA THR A 134 -6.93 -2.04 -7.87
C THR A 134 -6.81 -2.81 -6.56
N SER A 135 -5.76 -3.62 -6.44
CA SER A 135 -5.34 -4.14 -5.13
C SER A 135 -4.55 -3.07 -4.38
N TYR A 136 -4.95 -2.77 -3.15
CA TYR A 136 -4.31 -1.75 -2.34
C TYR A 136 -3.02 -2.28 -1.71
N SER A 137 -1.95 -1.49 -1.80
CA SER A 137 -0.72 -1.78 -1.09
C SER A 137 -0.82 -1.40 0.37
N MET A 138 -0.15 -2.16 1.23
CA MET A 138 -0.08 -1.84 2.65
C MET A 138 0.57 -0.45 2.91
N PRO A 139 0.18 0.24 4.00
CA PRO A 139 0.81 1.50 4.39
C PRO A 139 2.29 1.31 4.78
N ASN A 140 3.11 2.34 4.56
CA ASN A 140 4.52 2.32 4.95
C ASN A 140 4.69 2.57 6.47
N CYS A 141 5.89 2.36 7.01
CA CYS A 141 6.16 2.51 8.44
C CYS A 141 5.87 3.93 8.97
N GLU A 142 6.05 4.97 8.15
CA GLU A 142 5.75 6.36 8.53
C GLU A 142 4.24 6.58 8.68
N THR A 143 3.44 6.07 7.73
CA THR A 143 1.97 6.05 7.80
C THR A 143 1.48 5.24 8.99
N MET A 144 2.14 4.10 9.31
CA MET A 144 1.81 3.31 10.49
C MET A 144 2.06 4.10 11.79
N LYS A 145 3.13 4.90 11.85
CA LYS A 145 3.45 5.75 13.00
C LYS A 145 2.44 6.90 13.15
N SER A 146 2.18 7.65 12.07
CA SER A 146 1.24 8.76 12.12
C SER A 146 -0.20 8.30 12.38
N GLY A 147 -0.57 7.10 11.93
CA GLY A 147 -1.84 6.46 12.23
C GLY A 147 -1.94 5.82 13.62
N GLY A 148 -0.89 5.90 14.46
CA GLY A 148 -0.91 5.37 15.83
C GLY A 148 -0.93 3.83 15.93
N ILE A 149 -0.56 3.13 14.86
CA ILE A 149 -0.64 1.66 14.75
C ILE A 149 0.74 0.99 14.64
N CYS A 150 1.82 1.74 14.86
CA CYS A 150 3.19 1.22 14.95
C CYS A 150 3.52 0.76 16.39
N PHE A 151 3.03 -0.42 16.77
CA PHE A 151 3.26 -0.96 18.11
C PHE A 151 4.64 -1.61 18.27
N ASN A 152 5.26 -1.39 19.43
CA ASN A 152 6.43 -2.10 19.94
C ASN A 152 7.59 -2.28 18.93
N PRO A 153 8.11 -1.20 18.31
CA PRO A 153 9.20 -1.33 17.34
C PRO A 153 10.42 -2.03 17.95
N ASP A 154 11.04 -2.92 17.19
CA ASP A 154 12.27 -3.62 17.59
C ASP A 154 13.51 -3.07 16.86
N SER A 155 14.68 -3.63 17.15
CA SER A 155 15.95 -3.20 16.54
C SER A 155 16.02 -3.38 15.01
N LEU A 156 15.15 -4.20 14.42
CA LEU A 156 15.01 -4.29 12.96
C LEU A 156 14.11 -3.16 12.43
N CYS A 157 13.06 -2.80 13.15
CA CYS A 157 12.22 -1.63 12.86
C CYS A 157 12.99 -0.30 12.83
N GLU A 158 14.08 -0.20 13.60
CA GLU A 158 14.92 1.00 13.70
C GLU A 158 15.92 1.17 12.54
N LYS A 159 16.06 0.18 11.65
CA LYS A 159 16.97 0.30 10.51
C LYS A 159 16.45 1.33 9.51
N GLU A 160 17.30 2.28 9.12
CA GLU A 160 16.94 3.37 8.20
C GLU A 160 16.37 2.88 6.86
N TRP A 161 16.89 1.74 6.36
CA TRP A 161 16.43 1.14 5.11
C TRP A 161 15.10 0.37 5.24
N LEU A 162 14.59 0.17 6.45
CA LEU A 162 13.35 -0.54 6.70
C LEU A 162 12.17 0.43 6.85
N ASN A 163 11.48 0.65 5.74
CA ASN A 163 10.36 1.59 5.67
C ASN A 163 9.00 0.91 5.42
N ASN A 164 8.93 -0.43 5.37
CA ASN A 164 7.70 -1.14 5.05
C ASN A 164 7.59 -2.46 5.83
N PRO A 165 6.44 -2.76 6.49
CA PRO A 165 6.28 -4.01 7.23
C PRO A 165 6.31 -5.29 6.37
N LEU A 166 5.90 -5.27 5.09
CA LEU A 166 6.11 -6.42 4.19
C LEU A 166 7.60 -6.67 3.98
N TYR A 167 8.42 -5.62 3.94
CA TYR A 167 9.86 -5.79 3.81
C TYR A 167 10.45 -6.44 5.07
N TYR A 168 9.99 -6.06 6.26
CA TYR A 168 10.37 -6.71 7.52
C TYR A 168 10.09 -8.22 7.46
N TYR A 169 8.86 -8.60 7.07
CA TYR A 169 8.43 -10.00 6.99
C TYR A 169 9.30 -10.83 6.03
N ARG A 170 9.68 -10.22 4.90
CA ARG A 170 10.59 -10.82 3.91
C ARG A 170 11.99 -11.05 4.49
N ILE A 171 12.58 -10.06 5.16
CA ILE A 171 13.92 -10.17 5.74
C ILE A 171 14.00 -11.27 6.81
N LYS A 172 13.00 -11.34 7.70
CA LYS A 172 12.93 -12.42 8.70
C LYS A 172 12.82 -13.82 8.07
N GLY A 173 12.29 -13.92 6.85
CA GLY A 173 12.24 -15.17 6.09
C GLY A 173 13.57 -15.66 5.56
N LYS A 174 14.38 -14.73 5.04
CA LYS A 174 15.67 -15.07 4.43
C LYS A 174 16.68 -15.63 5.44
N LYS A 175 16.57 -15.26 6.72
CA LYS A 175 17.49 -15.69 7.79
C LYS A 175 17.45 -17.18 8.16
N LYS A 176 16.54 -17.99 7.60
CA LYS A 176 16.42 -19.44 7.90
C LYS A 176 17.01 -20.37 6.84
N HIS A 177 17.61 -19.83 5.77
CA HIS A 177 18.24 -20.63 4.70
C HIS A 177 19.76 -20.51 4.66
N SER A 178 20.39 -20.12 5.77
CA SER A 178 21.85 -20.17 5.96
C SER A 178 22.20 -21.16 7.06
#